data_AF-A0A2M7UXB9-F1
#
_entry.id   AF-A0A2M7UXB9-F1
#
_cell.length_a   1.000
_cell.length_b   1.000
_cell.length_c   1.000
_cell.angle_alpha   90.00
_cell.angle_beta   90.00
_cell.angle_gamma   90.00
#
_symmetry.space_group_name_H-M   'P 1'
#
loop_
_entity.id
_entity.type
_entity.pdbx_description
1 polymer ?
#
loop_
_entity_poly.entity_id
_entity_poly.type
_entity_poly.pdbx_seq_one_letter_code
_entity_poly.pdbx_strand_id
1 'polypeptide(L)'
;MPAVLRKINSPLLKTSRKSVNNDRKSYKIENKTRIFKMNENLKIEQDIEKIKKFEGNAQGREEKITKELAQKLMEIKGECRGENIKIDWDYVIHNKGKEGLFLLEEKMAELGYPLKYKDIKPMDFYPIGLDALSMLSIRDILKLDEIGMGEMGASAVKFSLLAKVFFKYFVSLKMIAGELPRMWPRHYTVGTLELPEYSDEKKWAIIRLKDFNIHPELCAVFKGYFRKSTEMLVNSKVIIEETKCVFRGDGYHEFLLKW
;
A
#
# COMPACT_ATOMS: atom_id res chain seq x y z
N MET A 1 8.82 54.30 83.31
CA MET A 1 9.70 53.11 83.32
C MET A 1 8.84 51.91 83.65
N PRO A 2 8.64 50.97 82.71
CA PRO A 2 9.49 49.78 82.61
C PRO A 2 9.89 49.40 81.17
N ALA A 3 10.86 48.49 81.07
CA ALA A 3 11.58 48.09 79.87
C ALA A 3 10.74 47.31 78.83
N VAL A 4 10.89 47.70 77.56
CA VAL A 4 10.27 47.06 76.39
C VAL A 4 11.24 46.00 75.84
N LEU A 5 10.97 44.73 76.13
CA LEU A 5 11.63 43.60 75.47
C LEU A 5 11.00 43.36 74.09
N ARG A 6 11.69 43.81 73.03
CA ARG A 6 11.34 43.45 71.65
C ARG A 6 11.72 41.99 71.38
N LYS A 7 10.71 41.13 71.23
CA LYS A 7 10.87 39.80 70.63
C LYS A 7 11.21 39.95 69.15
N ILE A 8 12.40 39.51 68.76
CA ILE A 8 12.83 39.39 67.37
C ILE A 8 12.26 38.07 66.84
N ASN A 9 11.17 38.13 66.09
CA ASN A 9 10.69 36.98 65.31
C ASN A 9 11.53 36.89 64.03
N SER A 10 12.49 35.95 64.00
CA SER A 10 13.23 35.58 62.79
C SER A 10 12.35 34.68 61.90
N PRO A 11 12.01 35.09 60.66
CA PRO A 11 11.29 34.25 59.71
C PRO A 11 12.31 33.45 58.90
N LEU A 12 12.93 32.45 59.51
CA LEU A 12 13.79 31.51 58.80
C LEU A 12 13.26 30.09 58.93
N LEU A 13 13.15 29.44 57.76
CA LEU A 13 12.98 28.00 57.52
C LEU A 13 11.54 27.45 57.53
N LYS A 14 10.73 27.86 56.54
CA LYS A 14 9.62 27.04 56.00
C LYS A 14 9.63 27.03 54.46
N THR A 15 10.77 26.72 53.85
CA THR A 15 10.86 26.42 52.42
C THR A 15 11.78 25.22 52.23
N SER A 16 11.24 24.09 51.75
CA SER A 16 11.93 23.13 50.85
C SER A 16 11.27 21.74 50.71
N ARG A 17 10.08 21.45 51.25
CA ARG A 17 9.44 20.13 51.01
C ARG A 17 8.51 20.03 49.79
N LYS A 18 8.16 21.15 49.14
CA LYS A 18 7.29 21.13 47.94
C LYS A 18 8.04 21.04 46.60
N SER A 19 9.31 21.43 46.49
CA SER A 19 10.06 21.35 45.23
C SER A 19 10.50 19.92 44.89
N VAL A 20 10.94 19.14 45.88
CA VAL A 20 11.47 17.77 45.67
C VAL A 20 10.41 16.79 45.11
N ASN A 21 9.12 17.02 45.38
CA ASN A 21 8.04 16.15 44.89
C ASN A 21 7.62 16.44 43.45
N ASN A 22 7.84 17.66 42.93
CA ASN A 22 7.55 17.98 41.54
C ASN A 22 8.64 17.45 40.60
N ASP A 23 9.90 17.52 41.01
CA ASP A 23 11.03 17.00 40.22
C ASP A 23 10.94 15.47 40.05
N ARG A 24 10.50 14.75 41.08
CA ARG A 24 10.27 13.29 40.99
C ARG A 24 9.11 12.90 40.07
N LYS A 25 8.09 13.75 39.91
CA LYS A 25 6.99 13.49 38.98
C LYS A 25 7.40 13.77 37.54
N SER A 26 8.12 14.87 37.28
CA SER A 26 8.64 15.19 35.94
C SER A 26 9.56 14.09 35.42
N TYR A 27 10.51 13.65 36.27
CA TYR A 27 11.45 12.59 35.90
C TYR A 27 10.79 11.24 35.61
N LYS A 28 9.70 10.89 36.31
CA LYS A 28 8.92 9.67 36.04
C LYS A 28 8.17 9.73 34.70
N ILE A 29 7.68 10.91 34.29
CA ILE A 29 6.94 11.09 33.02
C ILE A 29 7.91 11.05 31.83
N GLU A 30 9.07 11.71 31.94
CA GLU A 30 10.09 11.68 30.90
C GLU A 30 10.64 10.26 30.67
N ASN A 31 10.92 9.52 31.74
CA ASN A 31 11.37 8.13 31.62
C ASN A 31 10.31 7.20 31.03
N LYS A 32 9.02 7.37 31.37
CA LYS A 32 7.94 6.58 30.75
C LYS A 32 7.82 6.85 29.25
N THR A 33 7.91 8.12 28.84
CA THR A 33 7.87 8.51 27.43
C THR A 33 9.06 7.96 26.65
N ARG A 34 10.27 7.97 27.26
CA ARG A 34 11.48 7.43 26.63
C ARG A 34 11.42 5.91 26.45
N ILE A 35 10.95 5.17 27.46
CA ILE A 35 10.77 3.72 27.37
C ILE A 35 9.72 3.35 26.32
N PHE A 36 8.61 4.10 26.24
CA PHE A 36 7.58 3.87 25.23
C PHE A 36 8.15 4.04 23.80
N LYS A 37 8.87 5.15 23.54
CA LYS A 37 9.50 5.38 22.23
C LYS A 37 10.57 4.35 21.88
N MET A 38 11.35 3.87 22.85
CA MET A 38 12.33 2.80 22.62
C MET A 38 11.65 1.48 22.25
N ASN A 39 10.55 1.11 22.92
CA ASN A 39 9.82 -0.12 22.60
C ASN A 39 9.13 -0.04 21.23
N GLU A 40 8.65 1.14 20.84
CA GLU A 40 8.05 1.36 19.52
C GLU A 40 9.11 1.25 18.40
N ASN A 41 10.29 1.84 18.59
CA ASN A 41 11.40 1.70 17.66
C ASN A 41 11.91 0.25 17.56
N LEU A 42 12.02 -0.46 18.68
CA LEU A 42 12.46 -1.86 18.70
C LEU A 42 11.49 -2.77 17.93
N LYS A 43 10.19 -2.51 18.05
CA LYS A 43 9.15 -3.23 17.30
C LYS A 43 9.25 -2.93 15.79
N ILE A 44 9.47 -1.67 15.42
CA ILE A 44 9.68 -1.28 14.01
C ILE A 44 10.93 -1.95 13.44
N GLU A 45 12.04 -1.98 14.16
CA GLU A 45 13.28 -2.64 13.72
C GLU A 45 13.09 -4.15 13.54
N GLN A 46 12.40 -4.82 14.46
CA GLN A 46 12.06 -6.24 14.34
C GLN A 46 11.12 -6.55 13.16
N ASP A 47 10.16 -5.66 12.89
CA ASP A 47 9.26 -5.79 11.74
C ASP A 47 10.04 -5.57 10.42
N ILE A 48 10.96 -4.61 10.37
CA ILE A 48 11.87 -4.38 9.22
C ILE A 48 12.76 -5.60 8.97
N GLU A 49 13.32 -6.20 10.02
CA GLU A 49 14.21 -7.36 9.90
C GLU A 49 13.45 -8.61 9.43
N LYS A 50 12.19 -8.79 9.88
CA LYS A 50 11.30 -9.83 9.35
C LYS A 50 10.94 -9.62 7.88
N ILE A 51 10.67 -8.38 7.48
CA ILE A 51 10.41 -8.02 6.07
C ILE A 51 11.62 -8.37 5.21
N LYS A 52 12.83 -7.95 5.60
CA LYS A 52 14.09 -8.27 4.90
C LYS A 52 14.35 -9.77 4.78
N LYS A 53 14.00 -10.56 5.81
CA LYS A 53 14.16 -12.02 5.79
C LYS A 53 13.16 -12.70 4.84
N PHE A 54 11.99 -12.09 4.64
CA PHE A 54 10.99 -12.59 3.69
C PHE A 54 11.37 -12.29 2.23
N GLU A 55 12.05 -11.16 1.99
CA GLU A 55 12.60 -10.79 0.67
C GLU A 55 13.65 -11.79 0.14
N GLY A 56 14.34 -12.50 1.04
CA GLY A 56 15.34 -13.53 0.66
C GLY A 56 14.78 -14.75 -0.09
N ASN A 57 13.45 -14.95 -0.11
CA ASN A 57 12.80 -16.03 -0.87
C ASN A 57 12.19 -15.57 -2.21
N ALA A 58 12.36 -14.31 -2.60
CA ALA A 58 11.92 -13.77 -3.91
C ALA A 58 12.89 -14.12 -5.06
N GLN A 59 13.57 -15.26 -4.96
CA GLN A 59 14.74 -15.65 -5.77
C GLN A 59 14.39 -16.13 -7.20
N GLY A 60 13.35 -15.56 -7.82
CA GLY A 60 12.81 -16.05 -9.09
C GLY A 60 12.23 -15.00 -10.06
N ARG A 61 12.54 -13.70 -9.96
CA ARG A 61 11.85 -12.67 -10.77
C ARG A 61 12.72 -11.75 -11.66
N GLU A 62 13.93 -12.16 -12.02
CA GLU A 62 14.68 -11.47 -13.10
C GLU A 62 14.34 -12.03 -14.49
N GLU A 63 13.06 -12.34 -14.76
CA GLU A 63 12.66 -12.61 -16.14
C GLU A 63 12.69 -11.27 -16.90
N LYS A 64 13.71 -11.12 -17.75
CA LYS A 64 13.82 -10.01 -18.69
C LYS A 64 12.67 -10.10 -19.69
N ILE A 65 11.98 -8.99 -19.92
CA ILE A 65 10.85 -8.98 -20.85
C ILE A 65 11.37 -9.19 -22.27
N THR A 66 10.88 -10.24 -22.93
CA THR A 66 11.17 -10.57 -24.33
C THR A 66 9.93 -10.50 -25.20
N LYS A 67 10.09 -10.56 -26.53
CA LYS A 67 8.96 -10.62 -27.46
C LYS A 67 8.14 -11.91 -27.28
N GLU A 68 8.80 -13.01 -26.94
CA GLU A 68 8.14 -14.29 -26.65
C GLU A 68 7.27 -14.20 -25.40
N LEU A 69 7.77 -13.56 -24.33
CA LEU A 69 6.96 -13.30 -23.13
C LEU A 69 5.78 -12.36 -23.47
N ALA A 70 6.03 -11.31 -24.24
CA ALA A 70 4.99 -10.38 -24.68
C ALA A 70 3.88 -11.10 -25.45
N GLN A 71 4.24 -11.99 -26.40
CA GLN A 71 3.29 -12.81 -27.14
C GLN A 71 2.48 -13.73 -26.22
N LYS A 72 3.12 -14.41 -25.27
CA LYS A 72 2.42 -15.25 -24.27
C LYS A 72 1.43 -14.46 -23.42
N LEU A 73 1.79 -13.25 -22.99
CA LEU A 73 0.89 -12.39 -22.21
C LEU A 73 -0.35 -12.01 -23.04
N MET A 74 -0.15 -11.71 -24.32
CA MET A 74 -1.24 -11.31 -25.22
C MET A 74 -2.21 -12.44 -25.59
N GLU A 75 -1.81 -13.70 -25.37
CA GLU A 75 -2.68 -14.87 -25.52
C GLU A 75 -3.58 -15.10 -24.30
N ILE A 76 -3.33 -14.41 -23.18
CA ILE A 76 -4.16 -14.51 -21.98
C ILE A 76 -5.54 -13.94 -22.29
N LYS A 77 -6.56 -14.78 -22.12
CA LYS A 77 -7.95 -14.39 -22.31
C LYS A 77 -8.37 -13.41 -21.22
N GLY A 78 -9.15 -12.42 -21.61
CA GLY A 78 -9.66 -11.39 -20.73
C GLY A 78 -9.23 -10.00 -21.15
N GLU A 79 -9.87 -9.03 -20.53
CA GLU A 79 -9.70 -7.62 -20.86
C GLU A 79 -9.72 -6.80 -19.57
N CYS A 80 -9.06 -5.65 -19.60
CA CYS A 80 -9.16 -4.61 -18.59
C CYS A 80 -9.64 -3.29 -19.22
N ARG A 81 -10.14 -2.37 -18.40
CA ARG A 81 -10.40 -1.00 -18.85
C ARG A 81 -9.09 -0.28 -19.17
N GLY A 82 -9.12 0.57 -20.18
CA GLY A 82 -8.01 1.45 -20.52
C GLY A 82 -7.62 2.39 -19.37
N GLU A 83 -8.52 2.66 -18.42
CA GLU A 83 -8.22 3.41 -17.20
C GLU A 83 -7.08 2.76 -16.40
N ASN A 84 -7.04 1.42 -16.32
CA ASN A 84 -6.00 0.70 -15.56
C ASN A 84 -4.61 0.96 -16.16
N ILE A 85 -4.47 0.77 -17.47
CA ILE A 85 -3.23 1.02 -18.20
C ILE A 85 -2.84 2.51 -18.08
N LYS A 86 -3.79 3.43 -18.24
CA LYS A 86 -3.53 4.86 -18.21
C LYS A 86 -3.02 5.33 -16.84
N ILE A 87 -3.58 4.79 -15.75
CA ILE A 87 -3.15 5.10 -14.38
C ILE A 87 -1.69 4.68 -14.15
N ASP A 88 -1.28 3.52 -14.67
CA ASP A 88 0.10 3.06 -14.56
C ASP A 88 1.05 3.97 -15.35
N TRP A 89 0.61 4.46 -16.51
CA TRP A 89 1.38 5.41 -17.31
C TRP A 89 1.44 6.79 -16.64
N ASP A 90 0.38 7.21 -15.94
CA ASP A 90 0.39 8.42 -15.11
C ASP A 90 1.43 8.31 -13.98
N TYR A 91 1.62 7.12 -13.41
CA TYR A 91 2.71 6.87 -12.46
C TYR A 91 4.09 7.10 -13.10
N VAL A 92 4.30 6.65 -14.33
CA VAL A 92 5.56 6.87 -15.07
C VAL A 92 5.78 8.36 -15.34
N ILE A 93 4.75 9.06 -15.82
CA ILE A 93 4.80 10.50 -16.06
C ILE A 93 5.10 11.25 -14.76
N HIS A 94 4.51 10.83 -13.63
CA HIS A 94 4.76 11.45 -12.34
C HIS A 94 6.21 11.28 -11.88
N ASN A 95 6.82 10.11 -12.11
CA ASN A 95 8.16 9.79 -11.62
C ASN A 95 9.30 10.20 -12.58
N LYS A 96 9.06 10.21 -13.90
CA LYS A 96 10.07 10.44 -14.94
C LYS A 96 9.67 11.47 -16.00
N GLY A 97 8.47 12.05 -15.89
CA GLY A 97 7.99 13.03 -16.86
C GLY A 97 7.78 12.46 -18.26
N LYS A 98 7.86 13.35 -19.25
CA LYS A 98 7.67 13.01 -20.67
C LYS A 98 8.73 12.05 -21.21
N GLU A 99 9.93 12.07 -20.65
CA GLU A 99 11.02 11.16 -21.02
C GLU A 99 10.66 9.72 -20.66
N GLY A 100 10.20 9.48 -19.43
CA GLY A 100 9.76 8.14 -19.01
C GLY A 100 8.59 7.62 -19.87
N LEU A 101 7.65 8.52 -20.22
CA LEU A 101 6.56 8.16 -21.11
C LEU A 101 7.07 7.75 -22.50
N PHE A 102 7.99 8.51 -23.08
CA PHE A 102 8.60 8.18 -24.36
C PHE A 102 9.31 6.82 -24.32
N LEU A 103 10.11 6.57 -23.28
CA LEU A 103 10.80 5.28 -23.10
C LEU A 103 9.81 4.11 -22.99
N LEU A 104 8.66 4.32 -22.35
CA LEU A 104 7.61 3.30 -22.25
C LEU A 104 6.96 3.03 -23.59
N GLU A 105 6.61 4.06 -24.35
CA GLU A 105 6.04 3.90 -25.70
C GLU A 105 7.02 3.17 -26.64
N GLU A 106 8.31 3.53 -26.61
CA GLU A 106 9.34 2.86 -27.40
C GLU A 106 9.50 1.40 -26.96
N LYS A 107 9.55 1.13 -25.66
CA LYS A 107 9.67 -0.23 -25.13
C LYS A 107 8.49 -1.12 -25.58
N MET A 108 7.27 -0.58 -25.53
CA MET A 108 6.07 -1.30 -25.99
C MET A 108 6.13 -1.57 -27.50
N ALA A 109 6.62 -0.61 -28.30
CA ALA A 109 6.84 -0.80 -29.74
C ALA A 109 7.92 -1.86 -30.05
N GLU A 110 9.05 -1.84 -29.33
CA GLU A 110 10.11 -2.84 -29.43
C GLU A 110 9.61 -4.26 -29.16
N LEU A 111 8.66 -4.40 -28.23
CA LEU A 111 8.05 -5.68 -27.86
C LEU A 111 6.96 -6.14 -28.84
N GLY A 112 6.65 -5.35 -29.87
CA GLY A 112 5.67 -5.69 -30.92
C GLY A 112 4.25 -5.20 -30.64
N TYR A 113 4.03 -4.45 -29.57
CA TYR A 113 2.71 -3.97 -29.15
C TYR A 113 2.72 -2.45 -28.94
N PRO A 114 2.94 -1.66 -30.02
CA PRO A 114 3.01 -0.20 -29.90
C PRO A 114 1.70 0.34 -29.33
N LEU A 115 1.82 1.12 -28.26
CA LEU A 115 0.71 1.82 -27.62
C LEU A 115 1.12 3.27 -27.40
N LYS A 116 0.22 4.20 -27.63
CA LYS A 116 0.45 5.64 -27.40
C LYS A 116 -0.46 6.13 -26.30
N TYR A 117 0.08 6.88 -25.35
CA TYR A 117 -0.65 7.31 -24.14
C TYR A 117 -1.94 8.07 -24.46
N LYS A 118 -1.84 8.95 -25.46
CA LYS A 118 -2.94 9.80 -25.94
C LYS A 118 -4.07 9.00 -26.60
N ASP A 119 -3.77 7.80 -27.08
CA ASP A 119 -4.71 6.95 -27.82
C ASP A 119 -5.42 5.95 -26.87
N ILE A 120 -4.98 5.84 -25.62
CA ILE A 120 -5.64 5.04 -24.57
C ILE A 120 -6.93 5.73 -24.15
N LYS A 121 -8.06 5.11 -24.48
CA LYS A 121 -9.40 5.52 -24.07
C LYS A 121 -9.74 4.86 -22.73
N PRO A 122 -9.94 5.63 -21.65
CA PRO A 122 -10.11 5.06 -20.30
C PRO A 122 -11.26 4.04 -20.19
N MET A 123 -12.34 4.26 -20.95
CA MET A 123 -13.54 3.45 -20.88
C MET A 123 -13.56 2.28 -21.87
N ASP A 124 -12.62 2.17 -22.81
CA ASP A 124 -12.59 1.02 -23.73
C ASP A 124 -11.96 -0.19 -23.03
N PHE A 125 -12.30 -1.40 -23.49
CA PHE A 125 -11.64 -2.63 -23.05
C PHE A 125 -10.41 -2.91 -23.91
N TYR A 126 -9.34 -3.37 -23.26
CA TYR A 126 -8.07 -3.74 -23.86
C TYR A 126 -7.67 -5.14 -23.38
N PRO A 127 -6.93 -5.94 -24.18
CA PRO A 127 -6.46 -7.26 -23.75
C PRO A 127 -5.73 -7.19 -22.41
N ILE A 128 -6.06 -8.09 -21.47
CA ILE A 128 -5.44 -8.08 -20.14
C ILE A 128 -3.92 -8.33 -20.19
N GLY A 129 -3.47 -9.04 -21.22
CA GLY A 129 -2.05 -9.21 -21.53
C GLY A 129 -1.32 -7.88 -21.78
N LEU A 130 -2.01 -6.89 -22.36
CA LEU A 130 -1.43 -5.58 -22.66
C LEU A 130 -1.16 -4.78 -21.37
N ASP A 131 -2.06 -4.90 -20.39
CA ASP A 131 -1.90 -4.33 -19.06
C ASP A 131 -0.69 -4.93 -18.33
N ALA A 132 -0.59 -6.27 -18.32
CA ALA A 132 0.55 -6.97 -17.74
C ALA A 132 1.87 -6.60 -18.44
N LEU A 133 1.89 -6.57 -19.78
CA LEU A 133 3.05 -6.17 -20.56
C LEU A 133 3.49 -4.73 -20.27
N SER A 134 2.51 -3.83 -20.14
CA SER A 134 2.74 -2.44 -19.76
C SER A 134 3.36 -2.35 -18.36
N MET A 135 2.79 -3.00 -17.35
CA MET A 135 3.33 -3.00 -15.98
C MET A 135 4.75 -3.55 -15.92
N LEU A 136 5.05 -4.64 -16.63
CA LEU A 136 6.41 -5.18 -16.70
C LEU A 136 7.35 -4.16 -17.36
N SER A 137 6.94 -3.54 -18.46
CA SER A 137 7.77 -2.53 -19.15
C SER A 137 8.07 -1.34 -18.23
N ILE A 138 7.10 -0.92 -17.42
CA ILE A 138 7.28 0.12 -16.40
C ILE A 138 8.29 -0.31 -15.34
N ARG A 139 8.17 -1.54 -14.81
CA ARG A 139 9.13 -2.14 -13.87
C ARG A 139 10.56 -2.06 -14.44
N ASP A 140 10.74 -2.46 -15.69
CA ASP A 140 12.06 -2.50 -16.33
C ASP A 140 12.65 -1.09 -16.58
N ILE A 141 11.83 -0.10 -16.94
CA ILE A 141 12.26 1.30 -17.19
C ILE A 141 12.59 2.01 -15.89
N LEU A 142 11.75 1.84 -14.87
CA LEU A 142 11.89 2.52 -13.59
C LEU A 142 12.78 1.74 -12.61
N LYS A 143 13.22 0.53 -12.97
CA LYS A 143 13.99 -0.40 -12.12
C LYS A 143 13.27 -0.68 -10.80
N LEU A 144 11.97 -0.93 -10.89
CA LEU A 144 11.15 -1.24 -9.72
C LEU A 144 11.44 -2.67 -9.25
N ASP A 145 11.70 -2.81 -7.96
CA ASP A 145 11.64 -4.08 -7.25
C ASP A 145 10.19 -4.38 -6.79
N GLU A 146 9.99 -5.43 -6.00
CA GLU A 146 8.66 -5.78 -5.46
C GLU A 146 8.04 -4.62 -4.66
N ILE A 147 8.85 -3.89 -3.89
CA ILE A 147 8.39 -2.74 -3.10
C ILE A 147 7.95 -1.62 -4.05
N GLY A 148 8.77 -1.30 -5.05
CA GLY A 148 8.45 -0.30 -6.07
C GLY A 148 7.18 -0.62 -6.84
N MET A 149 6.96 -1.90 -7.20
CA MET A 149 5.71 -2.36 -7.82
C MET A 149 4.52 -2.19 -6.87
N GLY A 150 4.70 -2.47 -5.58
CA GLY A 150 3.69 -2.18 -4.55
C GLY A 150 3.40 -0.68 -4.42
N GLU A 151 4.40 0.19 -4.47
CA GLU A 151 4.18 1.65 -4.41
C GLU A 151 3.51 2.19 -5.69
N MET A 152 3.77 1.57 -6.84
CA MET A 152 3.02 1.84 -8.08
C MET A 152 1.53 1.51 -7.90
N GLY A 153 1.22 0.30 -7.43
CA GLY A 153 -0.17 -0.11 -7.16
C GLY A 153 -0.87 0.76 -6.10
N ALA A 154 -0.15 1.18 -5.05
CA ALA A 154 -0.68 2.13 -4.07
C ALA A 154 -0.97 3.51 -4.67
N SER A 155 -0.17 3.94 -5.65
CA SER A 155 -0.35 5.22 -6.35
C SER A 155 -1.56 5.21 -7.29
N ALA A 156 -1.94 4.04 -7.82
CA ALA A 156 -3.13 3.90 -8.65
C ALA A 156 -4.41 4.38 -7.95
N VAL A 157 -4.53 4.14 -6.64
CA VAL A 157 -5.64 4.64 -5.81
C VAL A 157 -5.67 6.18 -5.75
N LYS A 158 -4.51 6.83 -5.79
CA LYS A 158 -4.39 8.30 -5.77
C LYS A 158 -4.68 8.93 -7.14
N PHE A 159 -4.42 8.23 -8.23
CA PHE A 159 -4.64 8.76 -9.58
C PHE A 159 -6.05 8.48 -10.10
N SER A 160 -6.68 7.36 -9.72
CA SER A 160 -8.04 7.06 -10.16
C SER A 160 -9.07 8.04 -9.60
N LEU A 161 -9.71 8.79 -10.50
CA LEU A 161 -10.86 9.62 -10.16
C LEU A 161 -12.04 8.75 -9.70
N LEU A 162 -12.27 7.62 -10.37
CA LEU A 162 -13.34 6.70 -10.04
C LEU A 162 -13.15 6.11 -8.63
N ALA A 163 -11.92 5.74 -8.25
CA ALA A 163 -11.61 5.28 -6.91
C ALA A 163 -11.89 6.35 -5.84
N LYS A 164 -11.48 7.62 -6.08
CA LYS A 164 -11.77 8.73 -5.15
C LYS A 164 -13.26 8.95 -4.94
N VAL A 165 -14.03 8.90 -6.02
CA VAL A 165 -15.49 9.02 -5.97
C VAL A 165 -16.07 7.83 -5.21
N PHE A 166 -15.64 6.61 -5.53
CA PHE A 166 -16.05 5.39 -4.84
C PHE A 166 -15.83 5.50 -3.33
N PHE A 167 -14.60 5.70 -2.85
CA PHE A 167 -14.31 5.74 -1.41
C PHE A 167 -15.04 6.85 -0.65
N LYS A 168 -15.48 7.92 -1.32
CA LYS A 168 -16.32 8.95 -0.70
C LYS A 168 -17.73 8.45 -0.35
N TYR A 169 -18.28 7.52 -1.12
CA TYR A 169 -19.64 6.98 -0.92
C TYR A 169 -19.67 5.71 -0.06
N PHE A 170 -18.55 5.00 0.03
CA PHE A 170 -18.45 3.78 0.83
C PHE A 170 -17.95 4.08 2.24
N VAL A 171 -18.87 4.07 3.20
CA VAL A 171 -18.59 4.44 4.61
C VAL A 171 -18.26 3.25 5.52
N SER A 172 -18.34 2.01 5.03
CA SER A 172 -18.05 0.81 5.84
C SER A 172 -17.53 -0.37 5.03
N LEU A 173 -16.78 -1.27 5.69
CA LEU A 173 -16.34 -2.54 5.09
C LEU A 173 -17.52 -3.40 4.63
N LYS A 174 -18.62 -3.39 5.38
CA LYS A 174 -19.85 -4.11 5.01
C LYS A 174 -20.39 -3.69 3.65
N MET A 175 -20.43 -2.39 3.37
CA MET A 175 -20.88 -1.90 2.06
C MET A 175 -19.91 -2.29 0.95
N ILE A 176 -18.61 -2.20 1.19
CA ILE A 176 -17.58 -2.58 0.22
C ILE A 176 -17.65 -4.09 -0.08
N ALA A 177 -17.84 -4.92 0.93
CA ALA A 177 -17.96 -6.37 0.75
C ALA A 177 -19.08 -6.75 -0.22
N GLY A 178 -20.22 -6.03 -0.17
CA GLY A 178 -21.35 -6.25 -1.09
C GLY A 178 -21.13 -5.70 -2.50
N GLU A 179 -20.29 -4.68 -2.67
CA GLU A 179 -20.10 -4.00 -3.95
C GLU A 179 -18.84 -4.42 -4.72
N LEU A 180 -17.81 -4.97 -4.06
CA LEU A 180 -16.60 -5.44 -4.74
C LEU A 180 -16.89 -6.44 -5.88
N PRO A 181 -17.75 -7.47 -5.71
CA PRO A 181 -18.07 -8.40 -6.79
C PRO A 181 -18.81 -7.73 -7.97
N ARG A 182 -19.53 -6.63 -7.73
CA ARG A 182 -20.25 -5.86 -8.76
C ARG A 182 -19.34 -4.88 -9.48
N MET A 183 -18.32 -4.38 -8.78
CA MET A 183 -17.34 -3.43 -9.30
C MET A 183 -16.29 -4.07 -10.18
N TRP A 184 -15.80 -5.25 -9.78
CA TRP A 184 -14.75 -5.97 -10.50
C TRP A 184 -15.04 -6.13 -12.00
N PRO A 185 -16.22 -6.65 -12.44
CA PRO A 185 -16.54 -6.81 -13.85
C PRO A 185 -16.62 -5.51 -14.65
N ARG A 186 -16.66 -4.35 -13.97
CA ARG A 186 -16.60 -3.04 -14.65
C ARG A 186 -15.19 -2.67 -15.09
N HIS A 187 -14.17 -3.24 -14.44
CA HIS A 187 -12.75 -2.96 -14.68
C HIS A 187 -12.03 -4.11 -15.39
N TYR A 188 -12.45 -5.35 -15.14
CA TYR A 188 -11.84 -6.56 -15.67
C TYR A 188 -12.91 -7.53 -16.15
N THR A 189 -12.69 -8.23 -17.27
CA THR A 189 -13.62 -9.28 -17.74
C THR A 189 -13.27 -10.67 -17.20
N VAL A 190 -12.16 -10.79 -16.45
CA VAL A 190 -11.68 -12.02 -15.83
C VAL A 190 -11.47 -11.85 -14.34
N GLY A 191 -11.56 -12.96 -13.62
CA GLY A 191 -11.44 -13.02 -12.18
C GLY A 191 -12.67 -12.56 -11.42
N THR A 192 -12.67 -12.81 -10.12
CA THR A 192 -13.70 -12.34 -9.18
C THR A 192 -13.03 -11.85 -7.90
N LEU A 193 -13.36 -10.63 -7.50
CA LEU A 193 -12.88 -10.02 -6.26
C LEU A 193 -13.97 -10.05 -5.20
N GLU A 194 -13.65 -10.63 -4.04
CA GLU A 194 -14.56 -10.76 -2.91
C GLU A 194 -13.88 -10.38 -1.59
N LEU A 195 -14.70 -10.02 -0.60
CA LEU A 195 -14.30 -9.78 0.79
C LEU A 195 -15.02 -10.78 1.71
N PRO A 196 -14.60 -12.06 1.72
CA PRO A 196 -15.37 -13.12 2.37
C PRO A 196 -15.48 -12.95 3.87
N GLU A 197 -14.47 -12.33 4.50
CA GLU A 197 -14.37 -12.20 5.95
C GLU A 197 -13.76 -10.86 6.34
N TYR A 198 -14.33 -10.23 7.36
CA TYR A 198 -13.79 -9.02 7.96
C TYR A 198 -14.31 -8.84 9.38
N SER A 199 -13.57 -8.07 10.18
CA SER A 199 -13.98 -7.66 11.53
C SER A 199 -13.51 -6.24 11.80
N ASP A 200 -14.46 -5.31 11.86
CA ASP A 200 -14.17 -3.92 12.25
C ASP A 200 -13.64 -3.84 13.69
N GLU A 201 -14.19 -4.66 14.59
CA GLU A 201 -13.78 -4.72 16.00
C GLU A 201 -12.35 -5.24 16.18
N LYS A 202 -12.01 -6.33 15.49
CA LYS A 202 -10.67 -6.93 15.54
C LYS A 202 -9.70 -6.33 14.52
N LYS A 203 -10.16 -5.35 13.73
CA LYS A 203 -9.42 -4.59 12.73
C LYS A 203 -8.67 -5.44 11.70
N TRP A 204 -9.39 -6.34 11.04
CA TRP A 204 -8.83 -7.09 9.93
C TRP A 204 -9.86 -7.38 8.84
N ALA A 205 -9.38 -7.65 7.64
CA ALA A 205 -10.18 -8.09 6.50
C ALA A 205 -9.39 -9.07 5.63
N ILE A 206 -10.09 -9.97 4.94
CA ILE A 206 -9.53 -10.86 3.93
C ILE A 206 -10.10 -10.46 2.59
N ILE A 207 -9.23 -10.09 1.65
CA ILE A 207 -9.57 -9.93 0.24
C ILE A 207 -9.17 -11.20 -0.48
N ARG A 208 -10.05 -11.70 -1.35
CA ARG A 208 -9.77 -12.85 -2.21
C ARG A 208 -10.01 -12.52 -3.66
N LEU A 209 -9.04 -12.86 -4.51
CA LEU A 209 -9.11 -12.71 -5.95
C LEU A 209 -9.01 -14.10 -6.59
N LYS A 210 -10.13 -14.55 -7.16
CA LYS A 210 -10.28 -15.85 -7.83
C LYS A 210 -10.13 -15.68 -9.33
N ASP A 211 -9.73 -16.75 -10.02
CA ASP A 211 -9.70 -16.85 -11.50
C ASP A 211 -8.96 -15.69 -12.20
N PHE A 212 -7.95 -15.12 -11.55
CA PHE A 212 -7.15 -14.01 -12.07
C PHE A 212 -5.67 -14.41 -12.10
N ASN A 213 -5.30 -15.18 -13.12
CA ASN A 213 -3.99 -15.82 -13.21
C ASN A 213 -3.18 -15.19 -14.35
N ILE A 214 -2.88 -13.90 -14.23
CA ILE A 214 -2.27 -13.12 -15.33
C ILE A 214 -0.74 -13.21 -15.28
N HIS A 215 -0.13 -12.65 -14.23
CA HIS A 215 1.32 -12.67 -14.05
C HIS A 215 1.68 -12.45 -12.55
N PRO A 216 2.72 -13.10 -12.00
CA PRO A 216 3.09 -12.98 -10.58
C PRO A 216 3.43 -11.56 -10.13
N GLU A 217 3.92 -10.70 -11.03
CA GLU A 217 4.23 -9.31 -10.67
C GLU A 217 3.00 -8.46 -10.33
N LEU A 218 1.81 -8.86 -10.79
CA LEU A 218 0.57 -8.19 -10.39
C LEU A 218 0.27 -8.41 -8.91
N CYS A 219 0.78 -9.46 -8.27
CA CYS A 219 0.62 -9.66 -6.83
C CYS A 219 1.17 -8.48 -6.02
N ALA A 220 2.35 -7.97 -6.39
CA ALA A 220 2.97 -6.83 -5.72
C ALA A 220 2.12 -5.56 -5.89
N VAL A 221 1.66 -5.31 -7.12
CA VAL A 221 0.78 -4.19 -7.46
C VAL A 221 -0.53 -4.26 -6.67
N PHE A 222 -1.18 -5.43 -6.64
CA PHE A 222 -2.41 -5.62 -5.87
C PHE A 222 -2.21 -5.47 -4.37
N LYS A 223 -1.09 -5.93 -3.79
CA LYS A 223 -0.77 -5.67 -2.38
C LYS A 223 -0.71 -4.16 -2.11
N GLY A 224 -0.03 -3.42 -2.98
CA GLY A 224 0.01 -1.97 -2.93
C GLY A 224 -1.35 -1.30 -2.99
N TYR A 225 -2.13 -1.67 -4.00
CA TYR A 225 -3.47 -1.16 -4.25
C TYR A 225 -4.41 -1.45 -3.08
N PHE A 226 -4.57 -2.72 -2.68
CA PHE A 226 -5.47 -3.13 -1.60
C PHE A 226 -5.07 -2.53 -0.25
N ARG A 227 -3.76 -2.45 0.06
CA ARG A 227 -3.28 -1.73 1.24
C ARG A 227 -3.78 -0.30 1.21
N LYS A 228 -3.52 0.44 0.11
CA LYS A 228 -3.83 1.87 0.07
C LYS A 228 -5.33 2.16 0.05
N SER A 229 -6.10 1.39 -0.69
CA SER A 229 -7.56 1.45 -0.69
C SER A 229 -8.14 1.26 0.71
N THR A 230 -7.62 0.27 1.45
CA THR A 230 -8.08 -0.01 2.81
C THR A 230 -7.68 1.10 3.77
N GLU A 231 -6.45 1.64 3.68
CA GLU A 231 -6.02 2.79 4.49
C GLU A 231 -6.97 3.99 4.33
N MET A 232 -7.41 4.25 3.10
CA MET A 232 -8.34 5.34 2.82
C MET A 232 -9.72 5.10 3.42
N LEU A 233 -10.16 3.85 3.44
CA LEU A 233 -11.45 3.47 4.02
C LEU A 233 -11.46 3.55 5.56
N VAL A 234 -10.44 2.98 6.20
CA VAL A 234 -10.38 2.83 7.67
C VAL A 234 -9.66 3.99 8.34
N ASN A 235 -9.13 4.93 7.56
CA ASN A 235 -8.35 6.09 8.00
C ASN A 235 -7.23 5.72 9.02
N SER A 236 -6.58 4.57 8.80
CA SER A 236 -5.51 4.02 9.63
C SER A 236 -4.48 3.34 8.75
N LYS A 237 -3.24 3.18 9.25
CA LYS A 237 -2.18 2.46 8.53
C LYS A 237 -2.56 0.98 8.43
N VAL A 238 -2.39 0.40 7.24
CA VAL A 238 -2.72 -1.01 6.98
C VAL A 238 -1.45 -1.81 6.73
N ILE A 239 -1.35 -2.97 7.37
CA ILE A 239 -0.38 -4.00 7.03
C ILE A 239 -1.08 -5.01 6.14
N ILE A 240 -0.41 -5.45 5.07
CA ILE A 240 -0.93 -6.43 4.12
C ILE A 240 0.03 -7.62 3.97
N GLU A 241 -0.52 -8.82 3.93
CA GLU A 241 0.19 -10.07 3.71
C GLU A 241 -0.54 -10.89 2.64
N GLU A 242 0.17 -11.45 1.66
CA GLU A 242 -0.42 -12.39 0.70
C GLU A 242 -0.34 -13.81 1.28
N THR A 243 -1.44 -14.31 1.83
CA THR A 243 -1.50 -15.61 2.51
C THR A 243 -1.64 -16.78 1.55
N LYS A 244 -2.22 -16.57 0.36
CA LYS A 244 -2.37 -17.57 -0.71
C LYS A 244 -2.09 -16.96 -2.07
N CYS A 245 -1.50 -17.72 -2.99
CA CYS A 245 -1.15 -17.27 -4.32
C CYS A 245 -1.21 -18.41 -5.34
N VAL A 246 -1.89 -18.20 -6.47
CA VAL A 246 -2.01 -19.21 -7.53
C VAL A 246 -0.65 -19.59 -8.12
N PHE A 247 0.30 -18.65 -8.15
CA PHE A 247 1.67 -18.88 -8.61
C PHE A 247 2.51 -19.69 -7.61
N ARG A 248 1.99 -19.91 -6.38
CA ARG A 248 2.56 -20.84 -5.39
C ARG A 248 1.79 -22.17 -5.32
N GLY A 249 0.81 -22.39 -6.20
CA GLY A 249 0.00 -23.60 -6.25
C GLY A 249 -1.32 -23.55 -5.46
N ASP A 250 -1.68 -22.39 -4.90
CA ASP A 250 -3.00 -22.22 -4.27
C ASP A 250 -4.13 -22.09 -5.31
N GLY A 251 -5.39 -22.26 -4.88
CA GLY A 251 -6.55 -22.13 -5.77
C GLY A 251 -6.96 -20.68 -6.10
N TYR A 252 -6.40 -19.69 -5.40
CA TYR A 252 -6.73 -18.27 -5.56
C TYR A 252 -5.68 -17.38 -4.88
N HIS A 253 -5.73 -16.07 -5.12
CA HIS A 253 -4.97 -15.08 -4.36
C HIS A 253 -5.74 -14.64 -3.12
N GLU A 254 -5.05 -14.57 -1.97
CA GLU A 254 -5.64 -14.13 -0.70
C GLU A 254 -4.73 -13.12 -0.03
N PHE A 255 -5.33 -12.02 0.42
CA PHE A 255 -4.62 -10.93 1.08
C PHE A 255 -5.27 -10.68 2.43
N LEU A 256 -4.47 -10.81 3.49
CA LEU A 256 -4.86 -10.47 4.86
C LEU A 256 -4.45 -9.02 5.14
N LEU A 257 -5.43 -8.19 5.51
CA LEU A 257 -5.24 -6.79 5.85
C LEU A 257 -5.51 -6.58 7.33
N LYS A 258 -4.66 -5.81 8.02
CA LYS A 258 -4.76 -5.49 9.45
C LYS A 258 -4.52 -4.00 9.70
N TRP A 259 -5.29 -3.35 10.58
CA TRP A 259 -5.16 -1.93 10.96
C TRP A 259 -5.41 -1.64 12.45
#